data_AF-A0A960ZX84-F1
#
_entry.id   AF-A0A960ZX84-F1
#
_cell.length_a   1.000
_cell.length_b   1.000
_cell.length_c   1.000
_cell.angle_alpha   90.00
_cell.angle_beta   90.00
_cell.angle_gamma   90.00
#
_symmetry.space_group_name_H-M   'P 1'
#
loop_
_entity.id
_entity.type
_entity.pdbx_description
1 polymer ?
#
loop_
_entity_poly.entity_id
_entity_poly.type
_entity_poly.pdbx_seq_one_letter_code
_entity_poly.pdbx_strand_id
1 'polypeptide(L)'
;CLGHIGVAREVSVLWSHPLQIPDLQLNESARPAAESVSVVIEAPELCPQYSARIIRGIKVGPSPDWMVKRLQAVGINPVNNVVDITNYVLYETGQPLHAFDLSKLRGDAAGKPAIVVRRAAEGESLEAIDHNTYELNSEMCVIADAVGPVALAGIMGGAPTEVAESTTDLLIEAAEFAQLATR
;
A
#
# COMPACT_ATOMS: atom_id res chain seq x y z
N CYS A 1 6.88 13.24 14.12
CA CYS A 1 8.05 12.41 13.76
C CYS A 1 7.70 10.92 13.85
N LEU A 2 6.81 10.42 12.98
CA LEU A 2 6.31 9.03 13.06
C LEU A 2 7.12 8.04 12.21
N GLY A 3 8.24 8.49 11.62
CA GLY A 3 9.18 7.64 10.89
C GLY A 3 10.64 7.99 11.23
N HIS A 4 11.55 7.06 11.01
CA HIS A 4 12.97 7.15 11.36
C HIS A 4 13.67 8.32 10.66
N ILE A 5 13.39 8.58 9.38
CA ILE A 5 13.94 9.74 8.66
C ILE A 5 13.48 11.05 9.31
N GLY A 6 12.25 11.11 9.80
CA GLY A 6 11.73 12.27 10.53
C GLY A 6 12.48 12.50 11.84
N VAL A 7 12.67 11.44 12.64
CA VAL A 7 13.44 11.51 13.89
C VAL A 7 14.91 11.86 13.62
N ALA A 8 15.53 11.22 12.63
CA ALA A 8 16.90 11.48 12.23
C ALA A 8 17.11 12.92 11.73
N ARG A 9 16.09 13.54 11.13
CA ARG A 9 16.12 14.96 10.74
C ARG A 9 16.18 15.87 11.97
N GLU A 10 15.39 15.62 13.00
CA GLU A 10 15.45 16.38 14.26
C GLU A 10 16.81 16.24 14.94
N VAL A 11 17.31 15.00 15.03
CA VAL A 11 18.66 14.65 15.51
C VAL A 11 19.73 15.43 14.74
N SER A 12 19.67 15.38 13.41
CA SER A 12 20.61 16.08 12.51
C SER A 12 20.71 17.58 12.82
N VAL A 13 19.58 18.24 13.04
CA VAL A 13 19.53 19.66 13.41
C VAL A 13 20.14 19.89 14.80
N LEU A 14 19.75 19.10 15.79
CA LEU A 14 20.20 19.26 17.18
C LEU A 14 21.72 19.13 17.34
N TRP A 15 22.34 18.19 16.60
CA TRP A 15 23.77 17.92 16.69
C TRP A 15 24.59 18.52 15.55
N SER A 16 23.98 19.31 14.66
CA SER A 16 24.65 19.88 13.47
C SER A 16 25.39 18.83 12.65
N HIS A 17 24.83 17.62 12.56
CA HIS A 17 25.39 16.52 11.80
C HIS A 17 24.57 16.32 10.52
N PRO A 18 25.18 16.21 9.32
CA PRO A 18 24.42 15.97 8.09
C PRO A 18 23.52 14.74 8.17
N LEU A 19 22.26 14.88 7.76
CA LEU A 19 21.32 13.78 7.58
C LEU A 19 21.73 12.94 6.37
N GLN A 20 21.79 11.62 6.55
CA GLN A 20 21.96 10.67 5.46
C GLN A 20 20.62 9.95 5.24
N ILE A 21 20.10 10.04 4.02
CA ILE A 21 18.93 9.27 3.56
C ILE A 21 19.39 8.17 2.61
N PRO A 22 18.71 7.01 2.57
CA PRO A 22 19.03 5.96 1.61
C PRO A 22 18.99 6.48 0.17
N ASP A 23 20.03 6.18 -0.63
CA ASP A 23 20.02 6.44 -2.07
C ASP A 23 19.14 5.41 -2.78
N LEU A 24 18.37 5.85 -3.78
CA LEU A 24 17.42 5.01 -4.51
C LEU A 24 17.90 4.84 -5.94
N GLN A 25 18.57 3.71 -6.20
CA GLN A 25 18.91 3.28 -7.56
C GLN A 25 18.00 2.14 -7.97
N LEU A 26 17.14 2.41 -8.94
CA LEU A 26 16.16 1.47 -9.44
C LEU A 26 16.59 0.93 -10.81
N ASN A 27 16.57 -0.39 -10.95
CA ASN A 27 16.67 -1.03 -12.26
C ASN A 27 15.25 -1.29 -12.77
N GLU A 28 14.78 -0.43 -13.66
CA GLU A 28 13.43 -0.51 -14.21
C GLU A 28 13.39 -1.32 -15.51
N SER A 29 12.28 -2.05 -15.71
CA SER A 29 11.99 -2.65 -17.01
C SER A 29 11.56 -1.58 -18.01
N ALA A 30 11.67 -1.86 -19.31
CA ALA A 30 11.19 -0.95 -20.36
C ALA A 30 9.67 -0.77 -20.40
N ARG A 31 8.89 -1.62 -19.72
CA ARG A 31 7.43 -1.59 -19.75
C ARG A 31 6.87 -0.59 -18.72
N PRO A 32 6.13 0.45 -19.14
CA PRO A 32 5.48 1.38 -18.22
C PRO A 32 4.40 0.71 -17.36
N ALA A 33 4.26 1.16 -16.11
CA ALA A 33 3.20 0.71 -15.21
C ALA A 33 1.79 1.02 -15.76
N ALA A 34 1.63 2.15 -16.45
CA ALA A 34 0.35 2.59 -17.05
C ALA A 34 -0.19 1.62 -18.13
N GLU A 35 0.65 0.77 -18.72
CA GLU A 35 0.22 -0.29 -19.63
C GLU A 35 -0.28 -1.55 -18.90
N SER A 36 -0.19 -1.57 -17.57
CA SER A 36 -0.43 -2.75 -16.74
C SER A 36 -1.64 -2.59 -15.82
N VAL A 37 -1.93 -1.37 -15.39
CA VAL A 37 -3.06 -1.02 -14.53
C VAL A 37 -3.62 0.35 -14.89
N SER A 38 -4.94 0.51 -14.82
CA SER A 38 -5.60 1.82 -14.83
C SER A 38 -5.83 2.29 -13.39
N VAL A 39 -5.61 3.58 -13.12
CA VAL A 39 -5.85 4.20 -11.82
C VAL A 39 -6.72 5.42 -12.04
N VAL A 40 -7.86 5.48 -11.36
CA VAL A 40 -8.81 6.59 -11.40
C VAL A 40 -9.12 7.04 -9.98
N ILE A 41 -9.11 8.35 -9.75
CA ILE A 41 -9.54 8.96 -8.49
C ILE A 41 -10.85 9.68 -8.77
N GLU A 42 -11.95 9.16 -8.24
CA GLU A 42 -13.29 9.75 -8.37
C GLU A 42 -13.64 10.65 -7.18
N ALA A 43 -12.96 10.46 -6.05
CA ALA A 43 -13.13 11.24 -4.82
C ALA A 43 -11.84 11.98 -4.42
N PRO A 44 -11.38 12.98 -5.21
CA PRO A 44 -10.13 13.70 -4.94
C PRO A 44 -10.12 14.46 -3.61
N GLU A 45 -11.29 14.76 -3.04
CA GLU A 45 -11.43 15.34 -1.71
C GLU A 45 -11.10 14.37 -0.57
N LEU A 46 -11.21 13.06 -0.82
CA LEU A 46 -10.84 12.00 0.13
C LEU A 46 -9.45 11.45 -0.15
N CYS A 47 -9.02 11.44 -1.41
CA CYS A 47 -7.70 11.00 -1.84
C CYS A 47 -7.12 11.96 -2.87
N PRO A 48 -6.41 13.03 -2.46
CA PRO A 48 -5.84 13.99 -3.40
C PRO A 48 -4.72 13.39 -4.27
N GLN A 49 -4.06 12.31 -3.81
CA GLN A 49 -2.98 11.67 -4.54
C GLN A 49 -3.00 10.15 -4.34
N TYR A 50 -2.95 9.42 -5.45
CA TYR A 50 -2.73 7.99 -5.47
C TYR A 50 -1.67 7.66 -6.51
N SER A 51 -0.67 6.88 -6.13
CA SER A 51 0.39 6.41 -7.01
C SER A 51 0.56 4.90 -6.89
N ALA A 52 0.77 4.25 -8.04
CA ALA A 52 0.93 2.82 -8.15
C ALA A 52 2.24 2.47 -8.86
N ARG A 53 2.96 1.47 -8.37
CA ARG A 53 4.06 0.83 -9.10
C ARG A 53 3.83 -0.66 -9.24
N ILE A 54 4.28 -1.22 -10.35
CA ILE A 54 4.19 -2.65 -10.63
C ILE A 54 5.55 -3.31 -10.43
N ILE A 55 5.58 -4.40 -9.67
CA ILE A 55 6.75 -5.26 -9.50
C ILE A 55 6.36 -6.65 -9.98
N ARG A 56 7.20 -7.28 -10.83
CA ARG A 56 6.89 -8.59 -11.43
C ARG A 56 7.95 -9.63 -11.09
N GLY A 57 7.52 -10.88 -11.10
CA GLY A 57 8.41 -12.03 -10.91
C GLY A 57 9.04 -12.10 -9.52
N ILE A 58 8.33 -11.61 -8.50
CA ILE A 58 8.75 -11.75 -7.12
C ILE A 58 8.58 -13.21 -6.66
N LYS A 59 9.27 -13.54 -5.56
CA LYS A 59 9.02 -14.74 -4.79
C LYS A 59 8.68 -14.33 -3.37
N VAL A 60 7.46 -14.61 -2.94
CA VAL A 60 7.06 -14.41 -1.55
C VAL A 60 7.76 -15.44 -0.67
N GLY A 61 8.25 -15.00 0.48
CA GLY A 61 8.95 -15.85 1.44
C GLY A 61 9.43 -15.08 2.66
N PRO A 62 10.23 -15.71 3.53
CA PRO A 62 10.71 -15.06 4.75
C PRO A 62 11.54 -13.81 4.46
N SER A 63 11.40 -12.81 5.32
CA SER A 63 12.20 -11.59 5.29
C SER A 63 13.64 -11.85 5.71
N PRO A 64 14.62 -11.05 5.22
CA PRO A 64 16.00 -11.16 5.67
C PRO A 64 16.15 -10.76 7.14
N ASP A 65 17.08 -11.40 7.85
CA ASP A 65 17.29 -11.23 9.31
C ASP A 65 17.40 -9.78 9.78
N TRP A 66 18.02 -8.91 8.99
CA TRP A 66 18.18 -7.50 9.36
C TRP A 66 16.84 -6.76 9.40
N MET A 67 15.89 -7.11 8.52
CA MET A 67 14.57 -6.51 8.46
C MET A 67 13.71 -7.03 9.60
N VAL A 68 13.74 -8.36 9.81
CA VAL A 68 13.08 -9.03 10.94
C VAL A 68 13.48 -8.39 12.27
N LYS A 69 14.78 -8.25 12.54
CA LYS A 69 15.29 -7.65 13.79
C LYS A 69 14.84 -6.20 13.97
N ARG A 70 14.84 -5.40 12.90
CA ARG A 70 14.42 -3.99 12.95
C ARG A 70 12.93 -3.84 13.20
N LEU A 71 12.09 -4.65 12.55
CA LEU A 71 10.64 -4.65 12.76
C LEU A 71 10.28 -5.10 14.19
N GLN A 72 10.91 -6.18 14.67
CA GLN A 72 10.69 -6.64 16.04
C GLN A 72 11.09 -5.60 17.09
N ALA A 73 12.16 -4.84 16.85
CA ALA A 73 12.61 -3.79 17.76
C ALA A 73 11.58 -2.65 17.94
N VAL A 74 10.67 -2.48 16.98
CA VAL A 74 9.56 -1.50 17.04
C VAL A 74 8.20 -2.17 17.31
N GLY A 75 8.20 -3.44 17.75
CA GLY A 75 6.99 -4.16 18.15
C GLY A 75 6.18 -4.76 17.01
N ILE A 76 6.73 -4.84 15.79
CA ILE A 76 6.08 -5.46 14.64
C ILE A 76 6.50 -6.92 14.50
N ASN A 77 5.52 -7.81 14.43
CA ASN A 77 5.74 -9.22 14.14
C ASN A 77 5.95 -9.40 12.62
N PRO A 78 7.08 -9.97 12.17
CA PRO A 78 7.31 -10.25 10.76
C PRO A 78 6.34 -11.30 10.22
N VAL A 79 5.98 -11.18 8.94
CA VAL A 79 5.05 -12.06 8.23
C VAL A 79 5.74 -12.68 7.01
N ASN A 80 6.07 -11.86 6.02
CA ASN A 80 6.81 -12.25 4.81
C ASN A 80 7.48 -11.02 4.19
N ASN A 81 8.39 -11.24 3.24
CA ASN A 81 9.18 -10.19 2.60
C ASN A 81 8.37 -9.05 1.94
N VAL A 82 7.11 -9.27 1.56
CA VAL A 82 6.25 -8.24 0.96
C VAL A 82 5.52 -7.42 2.03
N VAL A 83 4.91 -8.09 3.01
CA VAL A 83 4.23 -7.42 4.14
C VAL A 83 5.24 -6.69 5.03
N ASP A 84 6.41 -7.27 5.20
CA ASP A 84 7.43 -6.71 6.07
C ASP A 84 8.10 -5.50 5.44
N ILE A 85 8.30 -5.47 4.11
CA ILE A 85 8.91 -4.30 3.46
C ILE A 85 7.95 -3.10 3.46
N THR A 86 6.63 -3.30 3.31
CA THR A 86 5.67 -2.19 3.42
C THR A 86 5.65 -1.60 4.83
N ASN A 87 5.66 -2.45 5.87
CA ASN A 87 5.81 -2.02 7.26
C ASN A 87 7.18 -1.35 7.51
N TYR A 88 8.24 -1.90 6.95
CA TYR A 88 9.59 -1.35 7.11
C TYR A 88 9.68 0.07 6.55
N VAL A 89 9.16 0.30 5.35
CA VAL A 89 9.13 1.63 4.71
C VAL A 89 8.21 2.59 5.45
N LEU A 90 7.08 2.12 6.00
CA LEU A 90 6.23 2.91 6.89
C LEU A 90 7.04 3.45 8.07
N TYR A 91 7.77 2.59 8.78
CA TYR A 91 8.60 3.05 9.90
C TYR A 91 9.83 3.83 9.45
N GLU A 92 10.40 3.60 8.28
CA GLU A 92 11.55 4.35 7.77
C GLU A 92 11.16 5.79 7.38
N THR A 93 10.09 5.94 6.62
CA THR A 93 9.73 7.20 5.95
C THR A 93 8.53 7.92 6.58
N GLY A 94 7.65 7.17 7.27
CA GLY A 94 6.33 7.64 7.71
C GLY A 94 5.23 7.49 6.67
N GLN A 95 5.50 6.91 5.49
CA GLN A 95 4.53 6.68 4.42
C GLN A 95 3.94 5.26 4.53
N PRO A 96 2.63 5.11 4.80
CA PRO A 96 1.96 3.82 4.65
C PRO A 96 1.98 3.38 3.18
N LEU A 97 2.27 2.09 2.97
CA LEU A 97 2.20 1.45 1.67
C LEU A 97 1.26 0.25 1.76
N HIS A 98 0.58 -0.05 0.67
CA HIS A 98 -0.18 -1.28 0.52
C HIS A 98 0.31 -2.06 -0.71
N ALA A 99 0.18 -3.39 -0.66
CA ALA A 99 0.57 -4.27 -1.75
C ALA A 99 -0.62 -5.15 -2.11
N PHE A 100 -1.07 -5.05 -3.36
CA PHE A 100 -2.08 -5.93 -3.93
C PHE A 100 -1.41 -7.03 -4.75
N ASP A 101 -1.97 -8.23 -4.73
CA ASP A 101 -1.69 -9.22 -5.77
C ASP A 101 -2.31 -8.74 -7.09
N LEU A 102 -1.45 -8.38 -8.05
CA LEU A 102 -1.88 -7.81 -9.32
C LEU A 102 -2.79 -8.78 -10.09
N SER A 103 -2.59 -10.10 -9.93
CA SER A 103 -3.38 -11.11 -10.63
C SER A 103 -4.81 -11.24 -10.10
N LYS A 104 -5.05 -10.75 -8.87
CA LYS A 104 -6.37 -10.81 -8.22
C LYS A 104 -7.21 -9.55 -8.46
N LEU A 105 -6.60 -8.46 -8.95
CA LEU A 105 -7.32 -7.23 -9.31
C LEU A 105 -8.15 -7.43 -10.58
N ARG A 106 -9.47 -7.24 -10.48
CA ARG A 106 -10.36 -7.40 -11.63
C ARG A 106 -10.26 -6.20 -12.56
N GLY A 107 -10.28 -6.50 -13.86
CA GLY A 107 -10.01 -5.51 -14.89
C GLY A 107 -11.23 -4.72 -15.34
N ASP A 108 -10.97 -3.52 -15.88
CA ASP A 108 -11.95 -2.65 -16.51
C ASP A 108 -12.56 -3.27 -17.78
N ALA A 109 -13.40 -2.51 -18.50
CA ALA A 109 -14.04 -2.96 -19.74
C ALA A 109 -13.05 -3.43 -20.83
N ALA A 110 -11.77 -3.02 -20.76
CA ALA A 110 -10.71 -3.47 -21.66
C ALA A 110 -9.93 -4.67 -21.12
N GLY A 111 -10.36 -5.25 -19.99
CA GLY A 111 -9.72 -6.40 -19.33
C GLY A 111 -8.43 -6.07 -18.61
N LYS A 112 -8.10 -4.78 -18.43
CA LYS A 112 -6.89 -4.33 -17.74
C LYS A 112 -7.19 -4.16 -16.25
N PRO A 113 -6.38 -4.72 -15.32
CA PRO A 113 -6.53 -4.47 -13.88
C PRO A 113 -6.79 -2.99 -13.61
N ALA A 114 -7.75 -2.70 -12.73
CA ALA A 114 -8.20 -1.35 -12.44
C ALA A 114 -8.12 -1.06 -10.95
N ILE A 115 -7.80 0.19 -10.63
CA ILE A 115 -7.93 0.78 -9.32
C ILE A 115 -8.82 2.01 -9.46
N VAL A 116 -9.88 2.06 -8.67
CA VAL A 116 -10.81 3.18 -8.59
C VAL A 116 -10.88 3.62 -7.13
N VAL A 117 -10.37 4.81 -6.84
CA VAL A 117 -10.47 5.42 -5.52
C VAL A 117 -11.74 6.26 -5.47
N ARG A 118 -12.73 5.81 -4.68
CA ARG A 118 -14.07 6.39 -4.65
C ARG A 118 -14.69 6.28 -3.27
N ARG A 119 -15.86 6.90 -3.10
CA ARG A 119 -16.73 6.65 -1.94
C ARG A 119 -17.31 5.25 -2.03
N ALA A 120 -17.50 4.61 -0.88
CA ALA A 120 -18.30 3.39 -0.81
C ALA A 120 -19.77 3.69 -1.16
N ALA A 121 -20.47 2.71 -1.71
CA ALA A 121 -21.92 2.76 -1.77
C ALA A 121 -22.51 2.42 -0.39
N GLU A 122 -23.69 2.95 -0.09
CA GLU A 122 -24.39 2.63 1.16
C GLU A 122 -24.74 1.15 1.23
N GLY A 123 -24.30 0.46 2.29
CA GLY A 123 -24.48 -0.98 2.45
C GLY A 123 -23.53 -1.84 1.60
N GLU A 124 -22.51 -1.24 0.98
CA GLU A 124 -21.48 -2.00 0.27
C GLU A 124 -20.68 -2.87 1.24
N SER A 125 -20.21 -4.04 0.81
CA SER A 125 -19.58 -5.01 1.71
C SER A 125 -18.11 -5.23 1.34
N LEU A 126 -17.24 -5.30 2.35
CA LEU A 126 -15.83 -5.61 2.21
C LEU A 126 -15.45 -6.74 3.17
N GLU A 127 -14.96 -7.86 2.62
CA GLU A 127 -14.24 -8.87 3.39
C GLU A 127 -12.79 -8.40 3.57
N ALA A 128 -12.40 -8.10 4.80
CA ALA A 128 -11.08 -7.60 5.11
C ALA A 128 -10.08 -8.74 5.40
N ILE A 129 -8.79 -8.42 5.47
CA ILE A 129 -7.70 -9.38 5.73
C ILE A 129 -7.77 -10.08 7.10
N ASP A 130 -8.60 -9.61 8.02
CA ASP A 130 -8.89 -10.29 9.28
C ASP A 130 -10.03 -11.31 9.15
N HIS A 131 -10.54 -11.52 7.93
CA HIS A 131 -11.65 -12.38 7.55
C HIS A 131 -12.99 -12.01 8.18
N ASN A 132 -13.12 -10.77 8.67
CA ASN A 132 -14.41 -10.18 9.00
C ASN A 132 -14.99 -9.47 7.77
N THR A 133 -16.32 -9.49 7.67
CA THR A 133 -17.05 -8.73 6.66
C THR A 133 -17.59 -7.45 7.27
N TYR A 134 -17.27 -6.32 6.65
CA TYR A 134 -17.69 -5.00 7.07
C TYR A 134 -18.70 -4.42 6.10
N GLU A 135 -19.79 -3.89 6.65
CA GLU A 135 -20.73 -3.05 5.91
C GLU A 135 -20.18 -1.62 5.87
N LEU A 136 -20.15 -1.04 4.68
CA LEU A 136 -19.59 0.26 4.37
C LEU A 136 -20.72 1.27 4.16
N ASN A 137 -20.42 2.54 4.46
CA ASN A 137 -21.35 3.64 4.24
C ASN A 137 -20.74 4.68 3.28
N SER A 138 -21.59 5.57 2.79
CA SER A 138 -21.23 6.59 1.79
C SER A 138 -20.23 7.66 2.23
N GLU A 139 -19.87 7.71 3.51
CA GLU A 139 -18.82 8.59 4.05
C GLU A 139 -17.41 7.97 3.91
N MET A 140 -17.32 6.64 3.77
CA MET A 140 -16.05 5.91 3.70
C MET A 140 -15.38 6.02 2.33
N CYS A 141 -14.06 6.17 2.32
CA CYS A 141 -13.24 6.05 1.11
C CYS A 141 -12.81 4.60 0.91
N VAL A 142 -12.97 4.07 -0.30
CA VAL A 142 -12.52 2.73 -0.67
C VAL A 142 -11.57 2.77 -1.85
N ILE A 143 -10.71 1.76 -1.89
CA ILE A 143 -9.99 1.39 -3.10
C ILE A 143 -10.78 0.23 -3.68
N ALA A 144 -11.27 0.40 -4.91
CA ALA A 144 -12.06 -0.60 -5.62
C ALA A 144 -11.34 -1.09 -6.87
N ASP A 145 -11.66 -2.31 -7.29
CA ASP A 145 -11.39 -2.78 -8.64
C ASP A 145 -12.62 -2.52 -9.54
N ALA A 146 -12.63 -3.09 -10.75
CA ALA A 146 -13.73 -2.89 -11.69
C ALA A 146 -15.09 -3.48 -11.23
N VAL A 147 -15.13 -4.24 -10.15
CA VAL A 147 -16.33 -4.96 -9.71
C VAL A 147 -16.74 -4.58 -8.28
N GLY A 148 -15.80 -4.24 -7.39
CA GLY A 148 -16.13 -3.90 -6.01
C GLY A 148 -14.94 -3.43 -5.17
N PRO A 149 -15.16 -3.16 -3.86
CA PRO A 149 -14.12 -2.68 -2.98
C PRO A 149 -13.11 -3.80 -2.71
N VAL A 150 -11.83 -3.44 -2.72
CA VAL A 150 -10.70 -4.33 -2.47
C VAL A 150 -9.85 -3.87 -1.29
N ALA A 151 -10.10 -2.67 -0.76
CA ALA A 151 -9.58 -2.21 0.52
C ALA A 151 -10.41 -1.02 1.04
N LEU A 152 -10.44 -0.87 2.36
CA LEU A 152 -10.85 0.35 3.03
C LEU A 152 -9.65 1.31 3.05
N ALA A 153 -9.77 2.43 2.34
CA ALA A 153 -8.64 3.26 1.96
C ALA A 153 -7.87 3.79 3.18
N GLY A 154 -6.56 3.49 3.24
CA GLY A 154 -5.68 3.91 4.34
C GLY A 154 -5.94 3.23 5.69
N ILE A 155 -6.87 2.27 5.78
CA ILE A 155 -7.24 1.60 7.03
C ILE A 155 -6.94 0.10 6.95
N MET A 156 -7.52 -0.62 6.00
CA MET A 156 -7.44 -2.08 5.96
C MET A 156 -7.56 -2.65 4.54
N GLY A 157 -6.67 -3.58 4.20
CA GLY A 157 -6.75 -4.33 2.95
C GLY A 157 -7.92 -5.31 2.92
N GLY A 158 -8.42 -5.64 1.73
CA GLY A 158 -9.39 -6.71 1.49
C GLY A 158 -8.72 -8.06 1.28
N ALA A 159 -9.33 -9.12 1.84
CA ALA A 159 -8.86 -10.50 1.66
C ALA A 159 -8.81 -10.94 0.17
N PRO A 160 -9.77 -10.56 -0.72
CA PRO A 160 -9.76 -11.03 -2.10
C PRO A 160 -8.51 -10.66 -2.92
N THR A 161 -7.80 -9.61 -2.53
CA THR A 161 -6.63 -9.09 -3.27
C THR A 161 -5.33 -9.16 -2.46
N GLU A 162 -5.35 -9.84 -1.32
CA GLU A 162 -4.19 -9.96 -0.44
C GLU A 162 -3.03 -10.70 -1.10
N VAL A 163 -1.81 -10.40 -0.65
CA VAL A 163 -0.61 -11.11 -1.08
C VAL A 163 -0.57 -12.50 -0.44
N ALA A 164 -0.45 -13.53 -1.28
CA ALA A 164 -0.32 -14.93 -0.88
C ALA A 164 1.08 -15.47 -1.24
N GLU A 165 1.42 -16.66 -0.75
CA GLU A 165 2.69 -17.33 -1.10
C GLU A 165 2.86 -17.55 -2.62
N SER A 166 1.76 -17.67 -3.36
CA SER A 166 1.75 -17.84 -4.81
C SER A 166 1.84 -16.52 -5.59
N THR A 167 1.77 -15.36 -4.93
CA THR A 167 1.82 -14.06 -5.60
C THR A 167 3.17 -13.85 -6.28
N THR A 168 3.14 -13.55 -7.57
CA THR A 168 4.35 -13.27 -8.37
C THR A 168 4.44 -11.82 -8.82
N ASP A 169 3.30 -11.14 -8.95
CA ASP A 169 3.21 -9.78 -9.46
C ASP A 169 2.44 -8.91 -8.46
N LEU A 170 3.01 -7.75 -8.13
CA LEU A 170 2.49 -6.82 -7.15
C LEU A 170 2.10 -5.50 -7.80
N LEU A 171 1.04 -4.89 -7.26
CA LEU A 171 0.81 -3.46 -7.34
C LEU A 171 1.09 -2.85 -5.97
N ILE A 172 2.08 -1.97 -5.89
CA ILE A 172 2.40 -1.20 -4.69
C ILE A 172 1.67 0.13 -4.75
N GLU A 173 0.82 0.37 -3.76
CA GLU A 173 0.12 1.63 -3.51
C GLU A 173 0.96 2.53 -2.60
N ALA A 174 1.08 3.80 -3.00
CA ALA A 174 1.41 4.92 -2.13
C ALA A 174 0.40 6.04 -2.36
N ALA A 175 -0.32 6.43 -1.32
CA ALA A 175 -1.41 7.40 -1.44
C ALA A 175 -1.40 8.40 -0.27
N GLU A 176 -2.04 9.54 -0.53
CA GLU A 176 -2.43 10.51 0.48
C GLU A 176 -3.94 10.44 0.63
N PHE A 177 -4.40 10.15 1.85
CA PHE A 177 -5.82 10.16 2.21
C PHE A 177 -6.09 11.32 3.16
N ALA A 178 -7.20 12.02 2.94
CA ALA A 178 -7.64 13.10 3.82
C ALA A 178 -7.87 12.54 5.23
N GLN A 179 -7.44 13.26 6.27
CA GLN A 179 -7.58 12.80 7.66
C GLN A 179 -9.01 12.46 8.07
N LEU A 180 -10.02 13.15 7.50
CA LEU A 180 -11.43 12.86 7.78
C LEU A 180 -11.89 11.53 7.16
N ALA A 181 -11.21 11.06 6.11
CA ALA A 181 -11.53 9.79 5.44
C ALA A 181 -10.96 8.57 6.19
N THR A 182 -9.98 8.78 7.08
CA THR A 182 -9.20 7.73 7.75
C THR A 182 -9.24 7.80 9.28
N ARG A 183 -10.17 8.58 9.83
CA ARG A 183 -10.34 8.80 11.28
C ARG A 183 -11.45 7.96 11.90
#